data_AF-A0A5E4RML8-F1
#
_entry.id   AF-A0A5E4RML8-F1
#
_cell.length_a   1.000
_cell.length_b   1.000
_cell.length_c   1.000
_cell.angle_alpha   90.00
_cell.angle_beta   90.00
_cell.angle_gamma   90.00
#
_symmetry.space_group_name_H-M   'P 1'
#
loop_
_entity.id
_entity.type
_entity.pdbx_description
1 polymer ?
#
loop_
_entity_poly.entity_id
_entity_poly.type
_entity_poly.pdbx_seq_one_letter_code
_entity_poly.pdbx_strand_id
1 'polypeptide(L)' 'MSVNSYAFPIPECEVHGNRHVPTNKGMTLRDYFAAQLMAGDAANSANDDSWRSDAPDDALLKRAEFYYRFADAMLKARG' A
#
# COMPACT_ATOMS: atom_id res chain seq x y z
N MET A 1 -5.46 -18.29 -7.91
CA MET A 1 -4.34 -17.34 -7.80
C MET A 1 -4.95 -15.97 -7.59
N SER A 2 -4.70 -15.31 -6.45
CA SER A 2 -5.32 -14.02 -6.17
C SER A 2 -4.65 -12.95 -7.02
N VAL A 3 -5.42 -12.29 -7.89
CA VAL A 3 -4.97 -11.12 -8.63
C VAL A 3 -4.86 -9.96 -7.65
N ASN A 4 -3.74 -9.23 -7.69
CA ASN A 4 -3.58 -7.97 -6.95
C ASN A 4 -4.64 -6.97 -7.41
N SER A 5 -5.75 -6.92 -6.68
CA SER A 5 -6.83 -5.96 -6.91
C SER A 5 -6.33 -4.55 -6.62
N TYR A 6 -6.81 -3.58 -7.39
CA TYR A 6 -6.50 -2.17 -7.16
C TYR A 6 -7.28 -1.64 -5.95
N ALA A 7 -6.67 -0.76 -5.17
CA ALA A 7 -7.28 -0.20 -3.96
C ALA A 7 -8.46 0.73 -4.27
N PHE A 8 -8.34 1.47 -5.37
CA PHE A 8 -9.36 2.38 -5.88
C PHE A 8 -9.85 1.86 -7.24
N PRO A 9 -11.14 2.00 -7.57
CA PRO A 9 -11.63 1.67 -8.89
C PRO A 9 -10.95 2.59 -9.92
N ILE A 10 -10.08 2.01 -10.74
CA ILE A 10 -9.55 2.69 -11.91
C ILE A 10 -10.74 2.84 -12.88
N PRO A 11 -11.08 4.06 -13.36
CA PRO A 11 -12.12 4.21 -14.37
C PRO A 11 -11.75 3.36 -15.58
N GLU A 12 -12.67 2.47 -15.94
CA GLU A 12 -12.41 1.43 -16.93
C GLU A 12 -12.10 2.07 -18.28
N CYS A 13 -11.06 1.54 -18.89
CA CYS A 13 -10.50 2.06 -20.11
C CYS A 13 -9.85 0.86 -20.87
N GLU A 14 -10.01 0.77 -22.19
CA GLU A 14 -8.91 0.60 -23.17
C GLU A 14 -9.30 1.23 -24.54
N VAL A 15 -8.68 2.34 -25.02
CA VAL A 15 -8.68 2.67 -26.46
C VAL A 15 -7.65 1.73 -27.06
N HIS A 16 -8.06 0.85 -27.95
CA HIS A 16 -7.40 0.68 -29.25
C HIS A 16 -8.52 0.28 -30.21
N GLY A 17 -8.79 1.16 -31.19
CA GLY A 17 -10.15 1.44 -31.64
C GLY A 17 -10.57 2.84 -31.17
N ASN A 18 -11.81 3.01 -30.67
CA ASN A 18 -12.40 4.30 -30.29
C ASN A 18 -12.98 4.32 -28.85
N ARG A 19 -12.22 3.80 -27.87
CA ARG A 19 -12.55 3.71 -26.42
C ARG A 19 -11.62 4.67 -25.59
N HIS A 20 -11.15 4.43 -24.35
CA HIS A 20 -10.22 5.31 -23.54
C HIS A 20 -9.15 4.47 -22.79
N VAL A 21 -7.90 4.83 -22.42
CA VAL A 21 -6.83 3.87 -21.90
C VAL A 21 -6.42 4.01 -20.41
N PRO A 22 -6.21 2.92 -19.61
CA PRO A 22 -5.69 2.95 -18.24
C PRO A 22 -4.33 2.23 -18.19
N THR A 23 -3.34 2.73 -18.92
CA THR A 23 -1.95 2.22 -18.82
C THR A 23 -1.35 2.36 -17.41
N ASN A 24 -2.01 3.13 -16.54
CA ASN A 24 -1.63 3.34 -15.15
C ASN A 24 -2.18 2.22 -14.25
N LYS A 25 -1.31 1.24 -13.95
CA LYS A 25 -1.52 0.32 -12.83
C LYS A 25 -1.55 1.14 -11.54
N GLY A 26 -2.74 1.39 -11.00
CA GLY A 26 -2.94 2.16 -9.78
C GLY A 26 -2.37 1.46 -8.53
N MET A 27 -2.45 2.14 -7.39
CA MET A 27 -2.09 1.58 -6.09
C MET A 27 -2.81 0.23 -5.87
N THR A 28 -2.07 -0.84 -5.55
CA THR A 28 -2.70 -2.12 -5.24
C THR A 28 -3.37 -2.07 -3.87
N LEU A 29 -4.33 -2.94 -3.63
CA LEU A 29 -4.99 -3.05 -2.32
C LEU A 29 -3.98 -3.39 -1.20
N ARG A 30 -2.89 -4.10 -1.55
CA ARG A 30 -1.76 -4.37 -0.66
C ARG A 30 -1.03 -3.08 -0.26
N ASP A 31 -0.71 -2.24 -1.24
CA ASP A 31 -0.01 -0.96 -1.02
C ASP A 31 -0.89 -0.01 -0.20
N TYR A 32 -2.21 0.01 -0.44
CA TYR A 32 -3.16 0.81 0.33
C TYR A 32 -3.27 0.36 1.79
N PHE A 33 -3.37 -0.94 2.06
CA PHE A 33 -3.34 -1.44 3.44
C PHE A 33 -2.02 -1.13 4.15
N ALA A 34 -0.88 -1.28 3.46
CA ALA A 34 0.42 -0.91 4.00
C ALA A 34 0.51 0.59 4.31
N ALA A 35 0.05 1.45 3.39
CA ALA A 35 0.04 2.90 3.56
C ALA A 35 -0.88 3.36 4.72
N GLN A 36 -2.05 2.74 4.87
CA GLN A 36 -2.98 3.07 5.97
C GLN A 36 -2.41 2.67 7.35
N LEU A 37 -1.74 1.52 7.44
CA LEU A 37 -1.03 1.12 8.66
C LEU A 37 0.12 2.08 8.98
N MET A 38 0.93 2.42 7.97
CA MET A 38 2.02 3.38 8.10
C MET A 38 1.53 4.76 8.57
N ALA A 39 0.42 5.26 8.02
CA ALA A 39 -0.18 6.53 8.41
C ALA A 39 -0.72 6.50 9.86
N GLY A 40 -1.35 5.39 10.28
CA GLY A 40 -1.80 5.22 11.66
C GLY A 40 -0.65 5.14 12.67
N ASP A 41 0.42 4.43 12.31
CA ASP A 41 1.63 4.30 13.12
C ASP A 41 2.36 5.64 13.27
N ALA A 42 2.53 6.38 12.17
CA ALA A 42 3.10 7.73 12.17
C ALA A 42 2.22 8.76 12.92
N ALA A 43 0.90 8.60 12.92
CA ALA A 43 0.01 9.45 13.72
C ALA A 43 0.13 9.16 15.23
N ASN A 44 0.42 7.91 15.61
CA ASN A 44 0.60 7.49 17.00
C ASN A 44 1.98 7.87 17.56
N SER A 45 2.99 8.08 16.71
CA SER A 45 4.37 8.36 17.12
C SER A 45 4.63 9.75 17.68
N ALA A 46 3.60 10.54 17.98
CA ALA A 46 3.75 11.84 18.66
C ALA A 46 4.42 11.76 20.05
N ASN A 47 4.56 10.55 20.61
CA ASN A 47 5.20 10.27 21.91
C ASN A 47 6.37 9.27 21.83
N ASP A 48 6.84 8.92 20.63
CA ASP A 48 7.91 7.92 20.44
C ASP A 48 8.89 8.32 19.32
N ASP A 49 10.17 8.01 19.54
CA ASP A 49 11.29 8.30 18.65
C ASP A 49 11.28 7.46 17.35
N SER A 50 10.18 6.75 17.07
CA SER A 50 10.04 5.90 15.89
C SER A 50 10.18 6.70 14.59
N TRP A 51 9.50 7.82 14.42
CA TRP A 51 9.45 8.53 13.12
C TRP A 51 10.43 9.70 13.00
N ARG A 52 11.61 9.58 13.61
CA ARG A 52 12.70 10.56 13.47
C ARG A 52 13.27 10.61 12.06
N SER A 53 13.69 11.81 11.64
CA SER A 53 14.32 12.07 10.34
C SER A 53 15.75 11.52 10.21
N ASP A 54 16.37 11.10 11.31
CA ASP A 54 17.71 10.47 11.36
C ASP A 54 17.64 8.94 11.52
N ALA A 55 16.46 8.34 11.34
CA ALA A 55 16.29 6.89 11.38
C ALA A 55 17.12 6.19 10.28
N PRO A 56 17.88 5.13 10.60
CA PRO A 56 18.71 4.42 9.61
C PRO A 56 17.85 3.59 8.65
N ASP A 57 18.32 3.44 7.40
CA ASP A 57 17.64 2.72 6.31
C ASP A 57 17.16 1.31 6.72
N ASP A 58 17.97 0.57 7.48
CA ASP A 58 17.61 -0.77 8.01
C ASP A 58 16.37 -0.76 8.92
N ALA A 59 16.13 0.34 9.65
CA ALA A 59 14.95 0.48 10.50
C ALA A 59 13.71 0.82 9.64
N LEU A 60 13.87 1.66 8.62
CA LEU A 60 12.82 1.99 7.66
C LEU A 60 12.40 0.74 6.85
N LEU A 61 13.38 -0.05 6.39
CA LEU A 61 13.14 -1.30 5.66
C LEU A 61 12.33 -2.31 6.50
N LYS A 62 12.74 -2.56 7.76
CA LYS A 62 12.03 -3.47 8.67
C LYS A 62 10.58 -3.04 8.93
N ARG A 63 10.29 -1.74 8.95
CA ARG A 63 8.91 -1.23 9.07
C ARG A 63 8.12 -1.43 7.79
N ALA A 64 8.69 -1.12 6.62
CA ALA A 64 8.05 -1.40 5.34
C ALA A 64 7.70 -2.89 5.22
N GLU A 65 8.63 -3.79 5.54
CA GLU A 65 8.38 -5.23 5.62
C GLU A 65 7.24 -5.60 6.58
N PHE A 66 7.19 -4.97 7.76
CA PHE A 66 6.12 -5.18 8.73
C PHE A 66 4.74 -4.76 8.19
N TYR A 67 4.60 -3.56 7.62
CA TYR A 67 3.33 -3.09 7.06
C TYR A 67 2.87 -3.97 5.88
N TYR A 68 3.80 -4.37 5.00
CA TYR A 68 3.47 -5.27 3.89
C TYR A 68 3.07 -6.68 4.36
N ARG A 69 3.73 -7.24 5.37
CA ARG A 69 3.33 -8.53 5.98
C ARG A 69 1.94 -8.46 6.64
N PHE A 70 1.59 -7.32 7.23
CA PHE A 70 0.26 -7.10 7.79
C PHE A 70 -0.78 -6.93 6.68
N ALA A 71 -0.48 -6.20 5.60
CA ALA A 71 -1.33 -6.12 4.42
C ALA A 71 -1.58 -7.50 3.79
N ASP A 72 -0.56 -8.36 3.71
CA ASP A 72 -0.70 -9.74 3.25
C ASP A 72 -1.61 -10.58 4.18
N ALA A 73 -1.53 -10.36 5.50
CA ALA A 73 -2.42 -10.98 6.47
C ALA A 73 -3.87 -10.50 6.33
N MET A 74 -4.10 -9.19 6.09
CA MET A 74 -5.43 -8.64 5.80
C MET A 74 -6.03 -9.23 4.51
N LEU A 75 -5.23 -9.33 3.44
CA LEU A 75 -5.63 -9.93 2.18
C LEU A 75 -5.97 -11.42 2.36
N LYS A 76 -5.17 -12.17 3.11
CA LYS A 76 -5.45 -13.58 3.43
C LYS A 76 -6.70 -13.76 4.30
N ALA A 77 -6.99 -12.83 5.20
CA ALA A 77 -8.19 -12.85 6.04
C ALA A 77 -9.48 -12.52 5.26
N ARG A 78 -9.37 -11.85 4.11
CA ARG A 78 -10.50 -11.48 3.24
C ARG A 78 -11.09 -12.66 2.45
N GLY A 79 -10.26 -13.66 2.12
CA GLY A 79 -10.59 -14.80 1.24
C GLY A 79 -9.95 -14.67 -0.14
#